data_AF-A0A3E0QCW5-F1
#
_entry.id   AF-A0A3E0QCW5-F1
#
_cell.length_a   1.000
_cell.length_b   1.000
_cell.length_c   1.000
_cell.angle_alpha   90.00
_cell.angle_beta   90.00
_cell.angle_gamma   90.00
#
_symmetry.space_group_name_H-M   'P 1'
#
loop_
_entity.id
_entity.type
_entity.pdbx_description
1 polymer ?
#
loop_
_entity_poly.entity_id
_entity_poly.type
_entity_poly.pdbx_seq_one_letter_code
_entity_poly.pdbx_strand_id
1 'polypeptide(L)' 'MNLSTRALKIISSPEHLHLRNRLALELGVSAYTIGRYINSNTWQLTTADALRIIREETGLSDSELLGNKNHSHANAKGN' A
#
# COMPACT_ATOMS: atom_id res chain seq x y z
N MET A 1 -7.78 -0.08 -7.60
CA MET A 1 -6.66 0.80 -7.25
C MET A 1 -5.72 0.01 -6.37
N ASN A 2 -4.41 0.26 -6.45
CA ASN A 2 -3.42 -0.45 -5.65
C ASN A 2 -2.37 0.56 -5.18
N LEU A 3 -1.68 0.26 -4.08
CA LEU A 3 -0.56 1.09 -3.63
C LEU A 3 0.61 0.98 -4.62
N SER A 4 1.40 2.06 -4.72
CA SER A 4 2.64 2.08 -5.46
C SER A 4 3.67 1.13 -4.82
N THR A 5 4.65 0.68 -5.60
CA THR A 5 5.77 -0.13 -5.08
C THR A 5 6.52 0.59 -3.95
N ARG A 6 6.63 1.92 -4.02
CA ARG A 6 7.29 2.73 -2.99
C ARG A 6 6.50 2.71 -1.68
N ALA A 7 5.20 2.96 -1.75
CA ALA A 7 4.32 2.93 -0.60
C ALA A 7 4.29 1.54 0.06
N LEU A 8 4.21 0.47 -0.75
CA LEU A 8 4.28 -0.90 -0.25
C LEU A 8 5.57 -1.20 0.52
N LYS A 9 6.73 -0.80 -0.02
CA LYS A 9 8.02 -1.02 0.64
C LYS A 9 8.06 -0.34 2.01
N ILE A 10 7.60 0.90 2.08
CA ILE A 10 7.54 1.68 3.32
C ILE A 10 6.64 0.97 4.33
N ILE A 11 5.37 0.69 4.00
CA ILE A 11 4.46 0.07 4.98
C ILE A 11 4.85 -1.36 5.37
N SER A 12 5.61 -2.08 4.54
CA SER A 12 6.09 -3.44 4.84
C SER A 12 7.25 -3.45 5.83
N SER A 13 7.92 -2.32 6.01
CA SER A 13 9.18 -2.24 6.75
C SER A 13 8.96 -2.37 8.27
N PRO A 14 9.91 -2.96 9.02
CA PRO A 14 9.79 -3.13 10.47
C PRO A 14 9.55 -1.82 11.24
N GLU A 15 10.15 -0.71 10.81
CA GLU A 15 9.97 0.61 11.42
C GLU A 15 8.53 1.15 11.34
N HIS A 16 7.71 0.61 10.44
CA HIS A 16 6.30 0.97 10.28
C HIS A 16 5.34 -0.08 10.87
N LEU A 17 5.79 -0.80 11.92
CA LEU A 17 4.92 -1.73 12.66
C LEU A 17 3.71 -1.02 13.29
N HIS A 18 3.89 0.18 13.83
CA HIS A 18 2.79 0.94 14.45
C HIS A 18 1.72 1.31 13.41
N LEU A 19 2.12 1.72 12.21
CA LEU A 19 1.23 1.99 11.08
C LEU A 19 0.38 0.76 10.76
N ARG A 20 1.00 -0.43 10.65
CA ARG A 20 0.27 -1.68 10.36
C ARG A 20 -0.71 -2.06 11.45
N ASN A 21 -0.34 -1.86 12.72
CA ASN A 21 -1.25 -2.08 13.85
C ASN A 21 -2.42 -1.08 13.84
N ARG A 22 -2.15 0.19 13.50
CA ARG A 22 -3.19 1.22 13.37
C ARG A 22 -4.17 0.89 12.24
N LEU A 23 -3.67 0.42 11.09
CA LEU A 23 -4.51 -0.09 10.00
C LEU A 23 -5.37 -1.28 10.44
N ALA A 24 -4.81 -2.20 11.25
CA ALA A 24 -5.55 -3.35 11.76
C ALA A 24 -6.74 -2.90 12.63
N LEU A 25 -6.50 -1.96 13.54
CA LEU A 25 -7.53 -1.39 14.42
C LEU A 25 -8.62 -0.65 13.63
N GLU A 26 -8.23 0.25 12.74
CA GLU A 26 -9.18 1.07 11.98
C GLU A 26 -10.04 0.22 11.03
N LEU A 27 -9.42 -0.75 10.35
CA LEU A 27 -10.14 -1.60 9.40
C LEU A 27 -10.86 -2.77 10.08
N GLY A 28 -10.74 -2.91 11.41
CA GLY A 28 -11.39 -3.98 12.16
C GLY A 28 -10.88 -5.38 11.78
N VAL A 29 -9.60 -5.52 11.43
CA VAL A 29 -8.99 -6.78 11.01
C VAL A 29 -7.79 -7.14 11.87
N SER A 30 -7.35 -8.40 11.79
CA SER A 30 -6.14 -8.83 12.49
C SER A 30 -4.86 -8.27 11.84
N ALA A 31 -3.78 -8.15 12.62
CA ALA A 31 -2.45 -7.80 12.09
C ALA A 31 -1.97 -8.79 11.01
N TYR A 32 -2.33 -10.07 11.14
CA TYR A 32 -2.06 -11.09 10.13
C TYR A 32 -2.77 -10.77 8.80
N THR A 33 -4.03 -10.33 8.88
CA THR A 33 -4.82 -9.90 7.71
C THR A 33 -4.18 -8.70 7.02
N ILE A 34 -3.70 -7.71 7.77
CA ILE A 34 -2.94 -6.58 7.21
C ILE A 34 -1.69 -7.06 6.47
N GLY A 35 -0.94 -8.01 7.06
CA GLY A 35 0.21 -8.62 6.38
C GLY A 35 -0.17 -9.25 5.03
N ARG A 36 -1.30 -9.96 4.97
CA ARG A 36 -1.86 -10.49 3.72
C ARG A 36 -2.22 -9.39 2.72
N TYR A 37 -2.85 -8.31 3.16
CA TYR A 37 -3.21 -7.19 2.29
C TYR A 37 -1.99 -6.51 1.67
N ILE A 38 -0.91 -6.33 2.46
CA ILE A 38 0.36 -5.76 1.99
C ILE A 38 0.99 -6.70 0.95
N ASN A 39 1.09 -7.98 1.26
CA ASN A 39 1.70 -8.98 0.36
C ASN A 39 0.96 -9.11 -0.97
N SER A 40 -0.37 -9.00 -0.95
CA SER A 40 -1.22 -9.10 -2.15
C SER A 40 -1.57 -7.74 -2.77
N ASN A 41 -1.06 -6.64 -2.23
CA ASN A 41 -1.36 -5.25 -2.64
C ASN A 41 -2.86 -5.03 -2.90
N THR A 42 -3.69 -5.38 -1.93
CA THR A 42 -5.13 -5.45 -2.10
C THR A 42 -5.78 -4.06 -2.05
N TRP A 43 -6.93 -3.91 -2.69
CA TRP A 43 -7.65 -2.63 -2.75
C TRP A 43 -8.08 -2.10 -1.38
N GLN A 44 -8.19 -2.97 -0.36
CA GLN A 44 -8.45 -2.59 1.03
C GLN A 44 -7.41 -1.60 1.60
N LEU A 45 -6.19 -1.56 1.07
CA LEU A 45 -5.16 -0.59 1.45
C LEU A 45 -5.32 0.77 0.73
N THR A 46 -6.27 0.86 -0.20
CA THR A 46 -6.57 2.07 -0.97
C THR A 46 -7.98 2.63 -0.68
N THR A 47 -8.64 2.15 0.38
CA THR A 47 -9.86 2.77 0.90
C THR A 47 -9.53 4.14 1.51
N ALA A 48 -10.54 5.00 1.65
CA ALA A 48 -10.36 6.34 2.18
C ALA A 48 -9.68 6.33 3.57
N ASP A 49 -10.12 5.45 4.47
CA ASP A 49 -9.56 5.34 5.82
C ASP A 49 -8.12 4.81 5.81
N ALA A 50 -7.83 3.81 4.98
CA ALA A 50 -6.48 3.27 4.84
C ALA A 50 -5.52 4.33 4.27
N LEU A 51 -5.92 5.03 3.20
CA LEU A 51 -5.09 6.08 2.60
C LEU A 51 -4.87 7.26 3.56
N ARG A 52 -5.89 7.64 4.33
CA ARG A 52 -5.77 8.65 5.38
C ARG A 52 -4.68 8.28 6.37
N ILE A 53 -4.72 7.06 6.92
CA ILE A 53 -3.72 6.59 7.88
C ILE A 53 -2.33 6.53 7.26
N ILE A 54 -2.19 5.94 6.07
CA ILE A 54 -0.88 5.80 5.43
C ILE A 54 -0.30 7.19 5.12
N ARG A 55 -1.11 8.15 4.68
CA ARG A 55 -0.70 9.54 4.45
C ARG A 55 -0.22 10.22 5.73
N GLU A 56 -0.98 10.12 6.81
CA GLU A 56 -0.63 10.70 8.11
C GLU A 56 0.69 10.15 8.66
N GLU A 57 0.94 8.84 8.50
CA GLU A 57 2.11 8.16 9.07
C GLU A 57 3.36 8.25 8.19
N THR A 58 3.21 8.40 6.86
CA THR A 58 4.34 8.40 5.92
C THR A 58 4.66 9.75 5.32
N GLY A 59 3.73 10.71 5.40
CA GLY A 59 3.84 12.02 4.75
C GLY A 59 3.77 11.98 3.22
N LEU A 60 3.51 10.82 2.61
CA LEU A 60 3.43 10.66 1.15
C LEU A 60 2.15 11.28 0.60
N SER A 61 2.26 11.95 -0.54
CA SER A 61 1.10 12.43 -1.30
C SER A 61 0.36 11.29 -2.02
N ASP A 62 -0.88 11.54 -2.46
CA ASP A 62 -1.69 10.52 -3.13
C ASP A 62 -1.07 9.99 -4.42
N SER A 63 -0.36 10.85 -5.16
CA SER A 63 0.39 10.45 -6.35
C SER A 63 1.58 9.55 -6.03
N GLU A 64 2.15 9.65 -4.84
CA GLU A 64 3.21 8.77 -4.35
C GLU A 64 2.65 7.46 -3.75
N LEU A 65 1.47 7.54 -3.11
CA LEU A 65 0.80 6.39 -2.51
C LEU A 65 0.21 5.45 -3.54
N LEU A 66 -0.39 5.98 -4.60
CA LEU A 66 -1.16 5.21 -5.55
C LEU A 66 -0.32 4.87 -6.78
N GLY A 67 -0.27 3.59 -7.13
CA GLY A 67 0.38 3.16 -8.35
C GLY A 67 -0.53 3.36 -9.56
N ASN A 68 -0.06 4.08 -10.58
CA ASN A 68 -0.67 4.00 -11.91
C ASN A 68 -0.38 2.60 -12.48
N LYS A 69 -1.42 1.78 -12.70
CA LYS A 69 -1.29 0.53 -13.47
C LYS A 69 -1.08 0.83 -14.97
N ASN A 70 -0.01 1.53 -15.33
CA ASN A 70 0.34 1.82 -16.73
C ASN A 70 1.73 1.32 -17.11
N HIS A 71 2.16 0.15 -16.62
CA HIS A 71 3.35 -0.51 -17.17
C HIS A 71 3.18 -2.04 -17.24
N SER A 72 2.34 -2.48 -18.17
CA SER A 72 2.48 -3.78 -18.80
C SER A 72 2.01 -3.68 -20.24
N HIS A 73 2.85 -3.07 -21.09
CA HIS A 73 3.17 -3.50 -22.47
C HIS A 73 4.20 -2.52 -23.05
N ALA A 74 5.48 -2.70 -22.69
CA ALA A 74 6.58 -2.12 -23.45
C ALA A 74 7.60 -3.21 -23.76
N ASN A 75 7.65 -3.56 -25.05
CA ASN A 75 8.76 -4.20 -25.75
C ASN A 75 8.97 -5.72 -25.56
N ALA A 76 8.10 -6.53 -26.18
CA ALA A 76 8.53 -7.82 -26.71
C ALA A 76 9.23 -7.58 -28.06
N LYS A 77 10.55 -7.40 -27.99
CA LYS A 77 11.58 -7.68 -29.00
C LYS A 77 11.27 -7.31 -30.46
N GLY A 78 11.75 -6.14 -30.86
CA GLY A 78 12.33 -5.97 -32.20
C GLY A 78 13.82 -6.31 -32.16
N ASN A 79 14.21 -7.35 -32.92
CA ASN A 79 15.39 -7.46 -33.80
C ASN A 79 15.67 -8.95 -34.08
#